data_AF-A0A3B9HSP6-F1
#
_entry.id   AF-A0A3B9HSP6-F1
#
_cell.length_a   1.000
_cell.length_b   1.000
_cell.length_c   1.000
_cell.angle_alpha   90.00
_cell.angle_beta   90.00
_cell.angle_gamma   90.00
#
_symmetry.space_group_name_H-M   'P 1'
#
loop_
_entity.id
_entity.type
_entity.pdbx_description
1 polymer ?
#
loop_
_entity_poly.entity_id
_entity_poly.type
_entity_poly.pdbx_seq_one_letter_code
_entity_poly.pdbx_strand_id
1 'polypeptide(L)'
;MTFEIVVNALGGLALFLLAMQMMTEGLTVFAGTGLKKLLGRWTSTPLRGVFAGVLVTGLVQSSSAVTVATIGFVNAGVLTMRQALGVIFGTNVGTTMTGWLVSIVGFGFKIDSFALPILTIGVITKLVVPSRRWKGFGESLAGFGLFFLGLSILKDAFGGLATAYSASVASGQEAGGILTFVVIGFVATVLTQSSSAAIAIILTAAAGNVVGLEQAAAAVVGANLGTTSTAAVAVFKATPSARRLALGHILFNVITGVVALLILPFLMTIISYLSGNGDAQKSPATALAMFHSVFNILGVCIMLPLASRLATWLETLFRSEDEDIGCPKHLDTTLKSTPAMAVLALNEELVRLSEISREIARSALLPGKPDEEIEKKSYAVRNLGSAITDYVGEVRTEFMPEDVANDLAATLYISRHFQEVARLAPAMRVLTHHSRRLADKYPGPLLQAVLDAADESFKPENFSEAVSDSEFQKNPVLINLWRAYKDAQKGVLDATVKGALPIDATENLLVALHSTRRAVEQLTQGCSRLNRNRRENVFTGDSTNEEAPEKENGLAG
;
A
#
# COMPACT_ATOMS: atom_id res chain seq x y z
N MET A 1 17.93 20.19 -45.69
CA MET A 1 17.81 20.93 -44.42
C MET A 1 16.81 20.27 -43.47
N THR A 2 15.53 20.11 -43.82
CA THR A 2 14.51 19.55 -42.89
C THR A 2 14.73 18.08 -42.50
N PHE A 3 15.13 17.22 -43.44
CA PHE A 3 15.36 15.79 -43.16
C PHE A 3 16.51 15.56 -42.16
N GLU A 4 17.64 16.23 -42.35
CA GLU A 4 18.82 16.12 -41.48
C GLU A 4 18.52 16.62 -40.06
N ILE A 5 17.79 17.74 -39.92
CA ILE A 5 17.36 18.25 -38.62
C ILE A 5 16.46 17.25 -37.89
N VAL A 6 15.50 16.64 -38.59
CA VAL A 6 14.59 15.63 -38.00
C VAL A 6 15.35 14.36 -37.61
N VAL A 7 16.25 13.86 -38.47
CA VAL A 7 17.06 12.68 -38.18
C VAL A 7 18.00 12.94 -37.00
N ASN A 8 18.66 14.10 -36.94
CA ASN A 8 19.52 14.47 -35.82
C ASN A 8 18.71 14.64 -34.53
N ALA A 9 17.53 15.27 -34.58
CA ALA A 9 16.66 15.39 -33.41
C ALA A 9 16.21 14.02 -32.89
N LEU A 10 15.75 13.12 -33.78
CA LEU A 10 15.32 11.77 -33.39
C LEU A 10 16.49 10.90 -32.92
N GLY A 11 17.64 10.97 -33.58
CA GLY A 11 18.85 10.24 -33.20
C GLY A 11 19.42 10.73 -31.87
N GLY A 12 19.50 12.04 -31.67
CA GLY A 12 19.88 12.66 -30.40
C GLY A 12 18.92 12.28 -29.27
N LEU A 13 17.61 12.29 -29.55
CA LEU A 13 16.58 11.84 -28.61
C LEU A 13 16.74 10.36 -28.25
N ALA A 14 16.91 9.48 -29.23
CA ALA A 14 17.10 8.05 -28.99
C ALA A 14 18.35 7.78 -28.14
N LEU A 15 19.46 8.44 -28.46
CA LEU A 15 20.70 8.34 -27.70
C LEU A 15 20.52 8.84 -26.26
N PHE A 16 19.83 9.96 -26.11
CA PHE A 16 19.52 10.57 -24.82
C PHE A 16 18.64 9.65 -23.95
N LEU A 17 17.59 9.06 -24.52
CA LEU A 17 16.72 8.12 -23.81
C LEU A 17 17.46 6.84 -23.39
N LEU A 18 18.26 6.27 -24.30
CA LEU A 18 19.12 5.11 -24.00
C LEU A 18 20.08 5.42 -22.86
N ALA A 19 20.70 6.60 -22.89
CA ALA A 19 21.61 7.05 -21.88
C ALA A 19 20.94 7.22 -20.50
N MET A 20 19.74 7.80 -20.45
CA MET A 20 18.94 7.92 -19.22
C MET A 20 18.58 6.54 -18.65
N GLN A 21 18.25 5.57 -19.50
CA GLN A 21 17.99 4.19 -19.09
C GLN A 21 19.25 3.56 -18.47
N MET A 22 20.39 3.62 -19.16
CA MET A 22 21.67 3.10 -18.67
C MET A 22 22.08 3.74 -17.33
N MET A 23 21.89 5.06 -17.20
CA MET A 23 22.13 5.78 -15.95
C MET A 23 21.26 5.25 -14.82
N THR A 24 19.95 5.09 -15.06
CA THR A 24 18.99 4.61 -14.06
C THR A 24 19.29 3.18 -13.62
N GLU A 25 19.47 2.26 -14.57
CA GLU A 25 19.76 0.85 -14.30
C GLU A 25 21.11 0.69 -13.60
N GLY A 26 22.14 1.39 -14.10
CA GLY A 26 23.48 1.37 -13.54
C GLY A 26 23.53 1.87 -12.09
N LEU A 27 22.89 3.01 -11.79
CA LEU A 27 22.81 3.55 -10.42
C LEU A 27 21.97 2.67 -9.50
N THR A 28 20.91 2.04 -10.02
CA THR A 28 20.11 1.07 -9.26
C THR A 28 20.93 -0.15 -8.86
N VAL A 29 21.66 -0.74 -9.82
CA VAL A 29 22.56 -1.89 -9.58
C VAL A 29 23.70 -1.50 -8.63
N PHE A 30 24.27 -0.32 -8.82
CA PHE A 30 25.30 0.20 -7.95
C PHE A 30 24.78 0.39 -6.52
N ALA A 31 23.59 0.95 -6.32
CA ALA A 31 23.03 1.19 -4.99
C ALA A 31 22.71 -0.11 -4.22
N GLY A 32 22.16 -1.13 -4.91
CA GLY A 32 21.94 -2.47 -4.34
C GLY A 32 21.07 -2.48 -3.08
N THR A 33 21.44 -3.28 -2.07
CA THR A 33 20.69 -3.40 -0.80
C THR A 33 20.77 -2.15 0.10
N GLY A 34 21.67 -1.21 -0.20
CA GLY A 34 21.78 0.06 0.51
C GLY A 34 20.50 0.90 0.43
N LEU A 35 19.80 0.84 -0.72
CA LEU A 35 18.52 1.53 -0.93
C LEU A 35 17.45 1.04 0.06
N LYS A 36 17.38 -0.29 0.27
CA LYS A 36 16.45 -0.92 1.21
C LYS A 36 16.77 -0.53 2.67
N LYS A 37 18.05 -0.45 3.03
CA LYS A 37 18.48 -0.03 4.38
C LYS A 37 18.19 1.45 4.66
N LEU A 38 18.39 2.31 3.65
CA LEU A 38 18.10 3.74 3.77
C LEU A 38 16.59 3.97 3.93
N LEU A 39 15.78 3.37 3.07
CA LEU A 39 14.32 3.46 3.15
C LEU A 39 13.77 2.82 4.44
N GLY A 40 14.37 1.75 4.97
CA GLY A 40 13.92 1.15 6.22
C GLY A 40 14.23 1.95 7.49
N ARG A 41 15.36 2.70 7.53
CA ARG A 41 15.79 3.44 8.73
C ARG A 41 15.33 4.91 8.74
N TRP A 42 15.21 5.54 7.58
CA TRP A 42 14.99 6.99 7.45
C TRP A 42 13.54 7.38 7.11
N THR A 43 12.57 6.49 7.26
CA THR A 43 11.15 6.75 6.92
C THR A 43 10.21 6.73 8.13
N SER A 44 10.78 6.78 9.35
CA SER A 44 10.02 6.72 10.60
C SER A 44 8.97 7.83 10.76
N THR A 45 9.17 9.00 10.13
CA THR A 45 8.18 10.09 10.08
C THR A 45 7.94 10.53 8.63
N PRO A 46 6.77 11.13 8.30
CA PRO A 46 6.48 11.56 6.93
C PRO A 46 7.50 12.56 6.38
N LEU A 47 7.99 13.49 7.22
CA LEU A 47 9.02 14.45 6.82
C LEU A 47 10.35 13.76 6.51
N ARG A 48 10.77 12.79 7.34
CA ARG A 48 11.96 11.98 7.03
C ARG A 48 11.74 11.14 5.77
N GLY A 49 10.51 10.66 5.56
CA GLY A 49 10.06 10.05 4.30
C GLY A 49 10.29 10.96 3.09
N VAL A 50 9.90 12.23 3.16
CA VAL A 50 10.18 13.22 2.09
C VAL A 50 11.68 13.28 1.81
N PHE A 51 12.52 13.48 2.82
CA PHE A 51 13.97 13.52 2.61
C PHE A 51 14.52 12.22 2.01
N ALA A 52 14.03 11.06 2.45
CA ALA A 52 14.40 9.78 1.87
C ALA A 52 14.00 9.70 0.39
N GLY A 53 12.78 10.12 0.05
CA GLY A 53 12.31 10.19 -1.35
C GLY A 53 13.16 11.12 -2.21
N VAL A 54 13.47 12.33 -1.72
CA VAL A 54 14.34 13.30 -2.40
C VAL A 54 15.70 12.69 -2.71
N LEU A 55 16.35 12.14 -1.69
CA LEU A 55 17.69 11.58 -1.81
C LEU A 55 17.72 10.36 -2.73
N VAL A 56 16.80 9.42 -2.52
CA VAL A 56 16.77 8.17 -3.28
C VAL A 56 16.42 8.45 -4.74
N THR A 57 15.40 9.25 -5.02
CA THR A 57 15.03 9.58 -6.40
C THR A 57 16.06 10.48 -7.07
N GLY A 58 16.65 11.45 -6.36
CA GLY A 58 17.73 12.28 -6.90
C GLY A 58 18.98 11.47 -7.24
N LEU A 59 19.30 10.43 -6.46
CA LEU A 59 20.45 9.55 -6.73
C LEU A 59 20.16 8.51 -7.80
N VAL A 60 18.99 7.88 -7.79
CA VAL A 60 18.64 6.80 -8.73
C VAL A 60 18.08 7.34 -10.05
N GLN A 61 17.60 8.58 -10.05
CA GLN A 61 16.98 9.25 -11.20
C GLN A 61 15.68 8.57 -11.70
N SER A 62 15.03 7.76 -10.85
CA SER A 62 13.76 7.09 -11.17
C SER A 62 12.77 7.16 -10.02
N SER A 63 11.75 8.01 -10.13
CA SER A 63 10.64 8.08 -9.17
C SER A 63 9.75 6.85 -9.21
N SER A 64 9.57 6.22 -10.37
CA SER A 64 8.77 4.99 -10.53
C SER A 64 9.40 3.80 -9.80
N ALA A 65 10.73 3.62 -9.87
CA ALA A 65 11.41 2.56 -9.14
C ALA A 65 11.27 2.72 -7.62
N VAL A 66 11.39 3.96 -7.12
CA VAL A 66 11.18 4.27 -5.70
C VAL A 66 9.74 4.07 -5.27
N THR A 67 8.78 4.41 -6.14
CA THR A 67 7.35 4.18 -5.90
C THR A 67 7.06 2.69 -5.76
N VAL A 68 7.53 1.86 -6.69
CA VAL A 68 7.37 0.39 -6.64
C VAL A 68 8.01 -0.21 -5.39
N ALA A 69 9.21 0.24 -5.02
CA ALA A 69 9.86 -0.20 -3.78
C ALA A 69 9.04 0.18 -2.54
N THR A 70 8.49 1.40 -2.52
CA THR A 70 7.65 1.90 -1.43
C THR A 70 6.37 1.07 -1.29
N ILE A 71 5.71 0.72 -2.40
CA ILE A 71 4.55 -0.20 -2.41
C ILE A 71 4.93 -1.54 -1.76
N GLY A 72 6.09 -2.10 -2.13
CA GLY A 72 6.58 -3.34 -1.54
C GLY A 72 6.74 -3.26 -0.02
N PHE A 73 7.23 -2.14 0.50
CA PHE A 73 7.36 -1.93 1.95
C PHE A 73 6.03 -1.72 2.66
N VAL A 74 5.05 -1.08 2.03
CA VAL A 74 3.69 -0.96 2.58
C VAL A 74 3.01 -2.33 2.64
N ASN A 75 3.10 -3.12 1.57
CA ASN A 75 2.56 -4.48 1.54
C ASN A 75 3.24 -5.40 2.56
N ALA A 76 4.52 -5.18 2.86
CA ALA A 76 5.25 -5.92 3.89
C ALA A 76 5.00 -5.41 5.33
N GLY A 77 4.15 -4.39 5.51
CA GLY A 77 3.86 -3.79 6.82
C GLY A 77 5.03 -3.00 7.43
N VAL A 78 6.09 -2.75 6.66
CA VAL A 78 7.29 -2.01 7.12
C VAL A 78 7.00 -0.50 7.15
N LEU A 79 6.16 0.00 6.24
CA LEU A 79 5.75 1.39 6.17
C LEU A 79 4.24 1.52 6.29
N THR A 80 3.80 2.49 7.08
CA THR A 80 2.40 2.96 7.07
C THR A 80 2.10 3.75 5.80
N MET A 81 0.83 3.86 5.42
CA MET A 81 0.40 4.68 4.28
C MET A 81 0.90 6.13 4.40
N ARG A 82 0.81 6.70 5.59
CA ARG A 82 1.28 8.07 5.88
C ARG A 82 2.77 8.26 5.62
N GLN A 83 3.61 7.29 6.02
CA GLN A 83 5.05 7.34 5.76
C GLN A 83 5.36 7.16 4.28
N ALA A 84 4.65 6.25 3.61
CA ALA A 84 4.78 6.01 2.19
C ALA A 84 4.44 7.25 1.36
N LEU A 85 3.36 7.97 1.69
CA LEU A 85 3.04 9.26 1.05
C LEU A 85 4.16 10.27 1.20
N GLY A 86 4.80 10.33 2.38
CA GLY A 86 5.98 11.17 2.59
C GLY A 86 7.10 10.85 1.59
N VAL A 87 7.42 9.57 1.40
CA VAL A 87 8.41 9.13 0.40
C VAL A 87 8.00 9.57 -1.01
N ILE A 88 6.75 9.33 -1.41
CA ILE A 88 6.22 9.71 -2.73
C ILE A 88 6.27 11.23 -2.96
N PHE A 89 5.94 12.04 -1.97
CA PHE A 89 6.05 13.50 -2.10
C PHE A 89 7.52 13.91 -2.27
N GLY A 90 8.43 13.23 -1.56
CA GLY A 90 9.86 13.41 -1.72
C GLY A 90 10.38 13.02 -3.11
N THR A 91 9.87 11.96 -3.73
CA THR A 91 10.33 11.55 -5.07
C THR A 91 10.07 12.62 -6.12
N ASN A 92 8.97 13.36 -6.01
CA ASN A 92 8.63 14.47 -6.91
C ASN A 92 9.59 15.67 -6.77
N VAL A 93 10.12 15.93 -5.58
CA VAL A 93 11.21 16.90 -5.42
C VAL A 93 12.54 16.31 -5.92
N GLY A 94 12.78 15.01 -5.70
CA GLY A 94 13.97 14.32 -6.17
C GLY A 94 14.16 14.31 -7.69
N THR A 95 13.07 14.19 -8.47
CA THR A 95 13.13 14.26 -9.95
C THR A 95 13.62 15.60 -10.48
N THR A 96 13.57 16.66 -9.67
CA THR A 96 14.08 17.99 -10.05
C THR A 96 15.59 18.00 -10.25
N MET A 97 16.32 17.04 -9.66
CA MET A 97 17.76 16.85 -9.85
C MET A 97 18.14 16.68 -11.33
N THR A 98 17.28 16.05 -12.16
CA THR A 98 17.55 15.92 -13.59
C THR A 98 17.67 17.29 -14.26
N GLY A 99 16.78 18.23 -13.94
CA GLY A 99 16.82 19.59 -14.49
C GLY A 99 18.11 20.33 -14.10
N TRP A 100 18.57 20.13 -12.86
CA TRP A 100 19.85 20.69 -12.40
C TRP A 100 21.05 20.06 -13.10
N LEU A 101 21.06 18.74 -13.31
CA LEU A 101 22.09 18.04 -14.08
C LEU A 101 22.15 18.58 -15.51
N VAL A 102 20.99 18.71 -16.17
CA VAL A 102 20.88 19.28 -17.52
C VAL A 102 21.35 20.74 -17.52
N SER A 103 20.97 21.56 -16.54
CA SER A 103 21.32 22.97 -16.56
C SER A 103 22.80 23.24 -16.27
N ILE A 104 23.30 22.73 -15.14
CA ILE A 104 24.67 22.95 -14.68
C ILE A 104 25.64 22.33 -15.66
N VAL A 105 25.42 21.06 -16.02
CA VAL A 105 26.39 20.31 -16.80
C VAL A 105 26.15 20.48 -18.29
N GLY A 106 24.88 20.51 -18.73
CA GLY A 106 24.48 20.56 -20.14
C GLY A 106 24.56 21.92 -20.84
N PHE A 107 24.67 23.03 -20.10
CA PHE A 107 24.74 24.37 -20.70
C PHE A 107 25.82 25.29 -20.11
N GLY A 108 26.42 24.95 -18.96
CA GLY A 108 27.46 25.75 -18.30
C GLY A 108 28.91 25.41 -18.68
N PHE A 109 29.18 24.23 -19.26
CA PHE A 109 30.54 23.74 -19.56
C PHE A 109 30.67 23.29 -21.03
N LYS A 110 31.89 23.29 -21.58
CA LYS A 110 32.20 22.64 -22.89
C LYS A 110 32.12 21.13 -22.74
N ILE A 111 30.90 20.61 -22.71
CA ILE A 111 30.55 19.21 -22.45
C ILE A 111 31.23 18.25 -23.41
N ASP A 112 31.42 18.64 -24.66
CA ASP A 112 32.08 17.82 -25.68
C ASP A 112 33.45 17.32 -25.20
N SER A 113 34.12 18.10 -24.34
CA SER A 113 35.44 17.77 -23.79
C SER A 113 35.40 16.68 -22.71
N PHE A 114 34.27 16.51 -22.00
CA PHE A 114 34.14 15.57 -20.88
C PHE A 114 33.25 14.37 -21.19
N ALA A 115 32.32 14.49 -22.15
CA ALA A 115 31.42 13.41 -22.54
C ALA A 115 32.17 12.15 -22.98
N LEU A 116 33.17 12.30 -23.88
CA LEU A 116 33.95 11.17 -24.40
C LEU A 116 34.88 10.52 -23.34
N PRO A 117 35.62 11.28 -22.51
CA PRO A 117 36.35 10.68 -21.38
C PRO A 117 35.46 9.92 -20.40
N ILE A 118 34.33 10.51 -20.00
CA ILE A 118 33.36 9.87 -19.07
C ILE A 118 32.81 8.59 -19.70
N LEU A 119 32.42 8.64 -20.96
CA LEU A 119 31.96 7.46 -21.72
C LEU A 119 33.01 6.36 -21.73
N THR A 120 34.26 6.72 -22.04
CA THR A 120 35.38 5.77 -22.14
C THR A 120 35.62 5.08 -20.80
N ILE A 121 35.73 5.85 -19.71
CA ILE A 121 35.92 5.31 -18.36
C ILE A 121 34.74 4.42 -17.97
N GLY A 122 33.51 4.83 -18.28
CA GLY A 122 32.31 4.05 -17.98
C GLY A 122 32.27 2.70 -18.70
N VAL A 123 32.52 2.70 -20.01
CA VAL A 123 32.56 1.48 -20.83
C VAL A 123 33.67 0.55 -20.35
N ILE A 124 34.89 1.05 -20.12
CA ILE A 124 35.99 0.25 -19.58
C ILE A 124 35.60 -0.34 -18.23
N THR A 125 35.05 0.45 -17.31
CA THR A 125 34.63 -0.02 -15.98
C THR A 125 33.56 -1.11 -16.08
N LYS A 126 32.55 -0.93 -16.96
CA LYS A 126 31.47 -1.90 -17.18
C LYS A 126 31.99 -3.25 -17.72
N LEU A 127 32.94 -3.21 -18.66
CA LEU A 127 33.43 -4.39 -19.37
C LEU A 127 34.53 -5.13 -18.60
N VAL A 128 35.44 -4.41 -17.95
CA VAL A 128 36.65 -4.97 -17.35
C VAL A 128 36.44 -5.39 -15.89
N VAL A 129 35.66 -4.64 -15.12
CA VAL A 129 35.55 -4.90 -13.67
C VAL A 129 34.63 -6.10 -13.40
N PRO A 130 35.06 -7.15 -12.67
CA PRO A 130 34.24 -8.35 -12.47
C PRO A 130 33.07 -8.15 -11.51
N SER A 131 33.15 -7.18 -10.60
CA SER A 131 32.11 -6.94 -9.57
C SER A 131 30.82 -6.35 -10.16
N ARG A 132 29.68 -7.04 -9.94
CA ARG A 132 28.34 -6.60 -10.42
C ARG A 132 28.00 -5.16 -10.02
N ARG A 133 28.35 -4.76 -8.79
CA ARG A 133 28.11 -3.40 -8.29
C ARG A 133 28.86 -2.36 -9.14
N TRP A 134 30.14 -2.59 -9.38
CA TRP A 134 30.99 -1.68 -10.16
C TRP A 134 30.69 -1.73 -11.67
N LYS A 135 30.21 -2.85 -12.19
CA LYS A 135 29.65 -2.89 -13.55
C LYS A 135 28.46 -1.93 -13.70
N GLY A 136 27.56 -1.90 -12.71
CA GLY A 136 26.47 -0.92 -12.66
C GLY A 136 26.98 0.52 -12.60
N PHE A 137 28.03 0.79 -11.82
CA PHE A 137 28.66 2.12 -11.80
C PHE A 137 29.24 2.51 -13.18
N GLY A 138 29.95 1.58 -13.84
CA GLY A 138 30.48 1.79 -15.18
C GLY A 138 29.38 2.03 -16.22
N GLU A 139 28.28 1.27 -16.14
CA GLU A 139 27.09 1.46 -16.96
C GLU A 139 26.45 2.84 -16.77
N SER A 140 26.35 3.30 -15.52
CA SER A 140 25.86 4.64 -15.22
C SER A 140 26.76 5.72 -15.81
N LEU A 141 28.08 5.57 -15.67
CA LEU A 141 29.05 6.52 -16.17
C LEU A 141 29.07 6.56 -17.71
N ALA A 142 28.96 5.40 -18.36
CA ALA A 142 28.78 5.32 -19.81
C ALA A 142 27.47 6.01 -20.25
N GLY A 143 26.39 5.79 -19.50
CA GLY A 143 25.12 6.50 -19.66
C GLY A 143 25.31 8.02 -19.58
N PHE A 144 26.00 8.55 -18.57
CA PHE A 144 26.31 9.98 -18.49
C PHE A 144 27.03 10.52 -19.73
N GLY A 145 28.04 9.80 -20.24
CA GLY A 145 28.75 10.19 -21.45
C GLY A 145 27.84 10.24 -22.70
N LEU A 146 27.00 9.23 -22.90
CA LEU A 146 26.03 9.19 -24.00
C LEU A 146 24.91 10.22 -23.84
N PHE A 147 24.50 10.50 -22.59
CA PHE A 147 23.48 11.49 -22.26
C PHE A 147 23.92 12.86 -22.75
N PHE A 148 25.16 13.22 -22.49
CA PHE A 148 25.74 14.48 -22.94
C PHE A 148 25.88 14.57 -24.45
N LEU A 149 26.31 13.49 -25.11
CA LEU A 149 26.39 13.44 -26.56
C LEU A 149 25.00 13.61 -27.20
N GLY A 150 23.99 12.91 -26.70
CA GLY A 150 22.60 13.05 -27.15
C GLY A 150 22.04 14.44 -26.91
N LEU A 151 22.35 15.05 -25.77
CA LEU A 151 21.95 16.41 -25.43
C LEU A 151 22.58 17.45 -26.38
N SER A 152 23.86 17.29 -26.72
CA SER A 152 24.57 18.17 -27.67
C SER A 152 23.89 18.13 -29.04
N ILE A 153 23.62 16.93 -29.56
CA ILE A 153 22.91 16.72 -30.84
C ILE A 153 21.50 17.35 -30.80
N LEU A 154 20.76 17.16 -29.71
CA LEU A 154 19.42 17.74 -29.53
C LEU A 154 19.44 19.27 -29.51
N LYS A 155 20.42 19.86 -28.81
CA LYS A 155 20.60 21.32 -28.73
C LYS A 155 20.84 21.92 -30.11
N ASP A 156 21.72 21.30 -30.90
CA ASP A 156 22.04 21.76 -32.25
C ASP A 156 20.82 21.63 -33.18
N ALA A 157 20.10 20.50 -33.12
CA ALA A 157 18.89 20.27 -33.90
C ALA A 157 17.79 21.28 -33.56
N PHE A 158 17.57 21.57 -32.27
CA PHE A 158 16.58 22.56 -31.83
C PHE A 158 17.00 24.00 -32.14
N GLY A 159 18.28 24.35 -32.11
CA GLY A 159 18.75 25.65 -32.57
C GLY A 159 18.45 25.89 -34.05
N GLY A 160 18.62 24.86 -34.89
CA GLY A 160 18.20 24.88 -36.29
C GLY A 160 16.68 25.09 -36.46
N LEU A 161 15.88 24.41 -35.63
CA LEU A 161 14.41 24.57 -35.62
C LEU A 161 13.97 25.96 -35.13
N ALA A 162 14.62 26.54 -34.11
CA ALA A 162 14.29 27.88 -33.62
C ALA A 162 14.48 28.95 -34.69
N THR A 163 15.54 28.82 -35.50
CA THR A 163 15.81 29.72 -36.62
C THR A 163 14.72 29.62 -37.70
N ALA A 164 14.22 28.41 -37.97
CA ALA A 164 13.10 28.20 -38.90
C ALA A 164 11.75 28.64 -38.31
N TYR A 165 11.52 28.40 -37.02
CA TYR A 165 10.28 28.72 -36.32
C TYR A 165 10.12 30.23 -36.13
N SER A 166 11.17 30.95 -35.73
CA SER A 166 11.16 32.42 -35.65
C SER A 166 10.82 33.09 -36.99
N ALA A 167 11.26 32.52 -38.12
CA ALA A 167 10.85 32.96 -39.45
C ALA A 167 9.35 32.72 -39.73
N SER A 168 8.75 31.65 -39.18
CA SER A 168 7.31 31.36 -39.30
C SER A 168 6.42 32.16 -38.33
N VAL A 169 6.87 32.45 -37.11
CA VAL A 169 6.11 33.27 -36.15
C VAL A 169 6.05 34.73 -36.60
N ALA A 170 7.10 35.24 -37.25
CA ALA A 170 7.08 36.53 -37.94
C ALA A 170 5.99 36.61 -39.05
N SER A 171 5.43 35.47 -39.48
CA SER A 171 4.31 35.40 -40.44
C SER A 171 2.91 35.30 -39.79
N GLY A 172 2.79 35.47 -38.47
CA GLY A 172 1.50 35.66 -37.79
C GLY A 172 0.83 34.40 -37.23
N GLN A 173 1.53 33.28 -37.07
CA GLN A 173 1.00 32.12 -36.34
C GLN A 173 1.24 32.29 -34.83
N GLU A 174 0.16 32.46 -34.06
CA GLU A 174 0.22 32.48 -32.59
C GLU A 174 0.69 31.12 -32.06
N ALA A 175 1.75 31.11 -31.27
CA ALA A 175 2.14 29.95 -30.49
C ALA A 175 1.00 29.59 -29.51
N GLY A 176 0.67 28.31 -29.37
CA GLY A 176 -0.43 27.85 -28.51
C GLY A 176 -0.33 28.36 -27.07
N GLY A 177 -1.47 28.53 -26.40
CA GLY A 177 -1.54 29.05 -25.03
C GLY A 177 -0.92 28.13 -23.97
N ILE A 178 -0.84 28.60 -22.72
CA ILE A 178 -0.26 27.89 -21.56
C ILE A 178 -0.78 26.44 -21.45
N LEU A 179 -2.08 26.22 -21.63
CA LEU A 179 -2.70 24.90 -21.53
C LEU A 179 -2.20 23.93 -22.62
N THR A 180 -1.92 24.42 -23.83
CA THR A 180 -1.36 23.60 -24.91
C THR A 180 0.00 23.04 -24.49
N PHE A 181 0.85 23.86 -23.87
CA PHE A 181 2.16 23.41 -23.42
C PHE A 181 2.09 22.46 -22.23
N VAL A 182 1.12 22.61 -21.32
CA VAL A 182 0.82 21.59 -20.29
C VAL A 182 0.51 20.23 -20.94
N VAL A 183 -0.35 20.21 -21.96
CA VAL A 183 -0.69 18.97 -22.67
C VAL A 183 0.52 18.39 -23.40
N ILE A 184 1.34 19.23 -24.06
CA ILE A 184 2.57 18.79 -24.73
C ILE A 184 3.52 18.12 -23.72
N GLY A 185 3.75 18.74 -22.57
CA GLY A 185 4.59 18.16 -21.52
C GLY A 185 4.02 16.84 -20.99
N PHE A 186 2.71 16.79 -20.74
CA PHE A 186 2.03 15.57 -20.30
C PHE A 186 2.21 14.42 -21.31
N VAL A 187 1.91 14.68 -22.58
CA VAL A 187 2.05 13.69 -23.66
C VAL A 187 3.50 13.27 -23.83
N ALA A 188 4.45 14.21 -23.77
CA ALA A 188 5.87 13.90 -23.83
C ALA A 188 6.25 12.90 -22.74
N THR A 189 5.86 13.14 -21.48
CA THR A 189 6.12 12.19 -20.39
C THR A 189 5.41 10.85 -20.59
N VAL A 190 4.18 10.84 -21.08
CA VAL A 190 3.45 9.59 -21.36
C VAL A 190 4.16 8.77 -22.44
N LEU A 191 4.64 9.41 -23.51
CA LEU A 191 5.34 8.74 -24.59
C LEU A 191 6.73 8.24 -24.17
N THR A 192 7.48 9.06 -23.42
CA THR A 192 8.80 8.68 -22.93
C THR A 192 8.74 7.76 -21.71
N GLN A 193 7.57 7.63 -21.08
CA GLN A 193 7.37 6.96 -19.78
C GLN A 193 8.30 7.51 -18.68
N SER A 194 8.82 8.72 -18.86
CA SER A 194 9.84 9.33 -18.00
C SER A 194 9.72 10.86 -18.01
N SER A 195 9.33 11.43 -16.88
CA SER A 195 9.23 12.88 -16.73
C SER A 195 10.60 13.54 -16.75
N SER A 196 11.63 12.90 -16.19
CA SER A 196 13.02 13.36 -16.31
C SER A 196 13.45 13.51 -17.77
N ALA A 197 13.09 12.57 -18.64
CA ALA A 197 13.37 12.67 -20.06
C ALA A 197 12.56 13.78 -20.74
N ALA A 198 11.26 13.87 -20.48
CA ALA A 198 10.41 14.91 -21.04
C ALA A 198 10.87 16.32 -20.63
N ILE A 199 11.23 16.50 -19.36
CA ILE A 199 11.75 17.76 -18.81
C ILE A 199 13.06 18.13 -19.49
N ALA A 200 13.98 17.20 -19.70
CA ALA A 200 15.22 17.49 -20.42
C ALA A 200 14.97 17.96 -21.86
N ILE A 201 14.01 17.35 -22.57
CA ILE A 201 13.58 17.81 -23.91
C ILE A 201 13.05 19.24 -23.85
N ILE A 202 12.19 19.54 -22.87
CA ILE A 202 11.61 20.88 -22.67
C ILE A 202 12.69 21.91 -22.36
N LEU A 203 13.63 21.60 -21.46
CA LEU A 203 14.77 22.47 -21.12
C LEU A 203 15.64 22.74 -22.36
N THR A 204 15.89 21.72 -23.17
CA THR A 204 16.71 21.84 -24.38
C THR A 204 16.00 22.71 -25.44
N ALA A 205 14.69 22.52 -25.62
CA ALA A 205 13.89 23.35 -26.51
C ALA A 205 13.85 24.83 -26.07
N ALA A 206 13.73 25.08 -24.77
CA ALA A 206 13.77 26.43 -24.20
C ALA A 206 15.16 27.08 -24.33
N ALA A 207 16.23 26.33 -24.08
CA ALA A 207 17.60 26.81 -24.26
C ALA A 207 17.94 27.09 -25.73
N GLY A 208 17.33 26.36 -26.66
CA GLY A 208 17.37 26.64 -28.10
C GLY A 208 16.50 27.82 -28.54
N ASN A 209 15.77 28.49 -27.63
CA ASN A 209 14.79 29.54 -27.91
C ASN A 209 13.64 29.10 -28.86
N VAL A 210 13.35 27.80 -28.93
CA VAL A 210 12.19 27.27 -29.68
C VAL A 210 10.89 27.59 -28.93
N VAL A 211 10.94 27.53 -27.60
CA VAL A 211 9.79 27.71 -26.70
C VAL A 211 10.13 28.80 -25.70
N GLY A 212 9.20 29.73 -25.48
CA GLY A 212 9.38 30.78 -24.48
C GLY A 212 9.38 30.22 -23.06
N LEU A 213 9.97 30.97 -22.13
CA LEU A 213 10.24 30.48 -20.77
C LEU A 213 8.95 30.11 -20.01
N GLU A 214 7.89 30.90 -20.15
CA GLU A 214 6.60 30.62 -19.50
C GLU A 214 5.90 29.39 -20.10
N GLN A 215 5.91 29.25 -21.43
CA GLN A 215 5.39 28.06 -22.10
C GLN A 215 6.17 26.81 -21.71
N ALA A 216 7.49 26.91 -21.60
CA ALA A 216 8.34 25.81 -21.15
C ALA A 216 8.06 25.46 -19.68
N ALA A 217 7.84 26.45 -18.81
CA ALA A 217 7.44 26.21 -17.42
C ALA A 217 6.10 25.47 -17.33
N ALA A 218 5.12 25.86 -18.14
CA ALA A 218 3.84 25.17 -18.26
C ALA A 218 4.01 23.71 -18.77
N ALA A 219 4.89 23.49 -19.74
CA ALA A 219 5.25 22.15 -20.19
C ALA A 219 5.94 21.33 -19.11
N VAL A 220 6.79 21.93 -18.26
CA VAL A 220 7.38 21.22 -17.10
C VAL A 220 6.29 20.79 -16.12
N VAL A 221 5.28 21.62 -15.85
CA VAL A 221 4.11 21.22 -15.02
C VAL A 221 3.38 20.04 -15.67
N GLY A 222 3.13 20.12 -16.97
CA GLY A 222 2.55 19.03 -17.76
C GLY A 222 3.36 17.74 -17.67
N ALA A 223 4.68 17.84 -17.80
CA ALA A 223 5.58 16.69 -17.74
C ALA A 223 5.55 16.03 -16.36
N ASN A 224 5.47 16.81 -15.28
CA ASN A 224 5.34 16.26 -13.93
C ASN A 224 4.00 15.55 -13.74
N LEU A 225 2.90 16.16 -14.20
CA LEU A 225 1.58 15.55 -14.21
C LEU A 225 1.56 14.24 -15.02
N GLY A 226 2.27 14.20 -16.16
CA GLY A 226 2.40 13.01 -16.99
C GLY A 226 3.02 11.82 -16.26
N THR A 227 3.86 12.03 -15.24
CA THR A 227 4.46 10.94 -14.43
C THR A 227 3.38 10.06 -13.80
N THR A 228 2.23 10.63 -13.48
CA THR A 228 1.11 9.93 -12.86
C THR A 228 0.51 8.83 -13.75
N SER A 229 0.69 8.91 -15.06
CA SER A 229 0.27 7.87 -16.01
C SER A 229 0.95 6.52 -15.71
N THR A 230 2.24 6.54 -15.35
CA THR A 230 3.00 5.34 -14.99
C THR A 230 2.42 4.68 -13.74
N ALA A 231 2.04 5.49 -12.74
CA ALA A 231 1.42 5.01 -11.50
C ALA A 231 0.02 4.46 -11.75
N ALA A 232 -0.78 5.11 -12.59
CA ALA A 232 -2.11 4.66 -12.95
C ALA A 232 -2.09 3.31 -13.69
N VAL A 233 -1.18 3.14 -14.65
CA VAL A 233 -1.01 1.87 -15.39
C VAL A 233 -0.50 0.76 -14.47
N ALA A 234 0.43 1.07 -13.56
CA ALA A 234 1.02 0.08 -12.66
C ALA A 234 0.02 -0.56 -11.68
N VAL A 235 -1.12 0.09 -11.39
CA VAL A 235 -2.06 -0.37 -10.34
C VAL A 235 -3.30 -1.12 -10.83
N PHE A 236 -3.43 -1.35 -12.15
CA PHE A 236 -4.61 -1.97 -12.75
C PHE A 236 -4.96 -3.34 -12.11
N LYS A 237 -3.95 -4.16 -11.80
CA LYS A 237 -4.09 -5.45 -11.11
C LYS A 237 -3.32 -5.51 -9.77
N ALA A 238 -3.10 -4.37 -9.14
CA ALA A 238 -2.28 -4.30 -7.92
C ALA A 238 -3.10 -4.40 -6.62
N THR A 239 -2.40 -4.56 -5.50
CA THR A 239 -2.99 -4.65 -4.15
C THR A 239 -3.72 -3.35 -3.75
N PRO A 240 -4.65 -3.40 -2.77
CA PRO A 240 -5.26 -2.23 -2.14
C PRO A 240 -4.26 -1.09 -1.86
N SER A 241 -3.19 -1.41 -1.13
CA SER A 241 -2.13 -0.47 -0.76
C SER A 241 -1.44 0.17 -1.96
N ALA A 242 -1.21 -0.59 -3.04
CA ALA A 242 -0.63 -0.06 -4.27
C ALA A 242 -1.56 0.96 -4.94
N ARG A 243 -2.86 0.63 -5.07
CA ARG A 243 -3.87 1.54 -5.64
C ARG A 243 -4.00 2.83 -4.84
N ARG A 244 -4.06 2.72 -3.51
CA ARG A 244 -4.10 3.87 -2.59
C ARG A 244 -2.87 4.77 -2.74
N LEU A 245 -1.67 4.18 -2.78
CA LEU A 245 -0.44 4.96 -2.91
C LEU A 245 -0.32 5.64 -4.29
N ALA A 246 -0.73 4.97 -5.36
CA ALA A 246 -0.80 5.57 -6.70
C ALA A 246 -1.81 6.72 -6.74
N LEU A 247 -2.99 6.58 -6.11
CA LEU A 247 -3.96 7.66 -6.00
C LEU A 247 -3.37 8.85 -5.22
N GLY A 248 -2.65 8.61 -4.13
CA GLY A 248 -1.92 9.64 -3.40
C GLY A 248 -0.89 10.37 -4.29
N HIS A 249 -0.18 9.64 -5.15
CA HIS A 249 0.77 10.21 -6.10
C HIS A 249 0.08 11.06 -7.20
N ILE A 250 -1.05 10.58 -7.72
CA ILE A 250 -1.88 11.31 -8.70
C ILE A 250 -2.38 12.61 -8.07
N LEU A 251 -2.98 12.54 -6.88
CA LEU A 251 -3.53 13.70 -6.18
C LEU A 251 -2.45 14.73 -5.87
N PHE A 252 -1.26 14.30 -5.43
CA PHE A 252 -0.12 15.20 -5.26
C PHE A 252 0.16 15.97 -6.55
N ASN A 253 0.41 15.30 -7.67
CA ASN A 253 0.77 15.97 -8.92
C ASN A 253 -0.35 16.84 -9.51
N VAL A 254 -1.61 16.42 -9.39
CA VAL A 254 -2.76 17.20 -9.86
C VAL A 254 -2.90 18.48 -9.03
N ILE A 255 -2.92 18.37 -7.70
CA ILE A 255 -3.09 19.52 -6.82
C ILE A 255 -1.92 20.50 -7.00
N THR A 256 -0.69 20.00 -7.00
CA THR A 256 0.50 20.85 -7.12
C THR A 256 0.61 21.48 -8.49
N GLY A 257 0.26 20.75 -9.56
CA GLY A 257 0.22 21.27 -10.92
C GLY A 257 -0.85 22.36 -11.10
N VAL A 258 -2.06 22.14 -10.60
CA VAL A 258 -3.14 23.14 -10.65
C VAL A 258 -2.74 24.40 -9.88
N VAL A 259 -2.23 24.25 -8.65
CA VAL A 259 -1.75 25.40 -7.88
C VAL A 259 -0.64 26.13 -8.63
N ALA A 260 0.37 25.42 -9.12
CA ALA A 260 1.50 26.01 -9.85
C ALA A 260 1.05 26.79 -11.09
N LEU A 261 0.05 26.30 -11.83
CA LEU A 261 -0.51 27.00 -12.99
C LEU A 261 -1.28 28.27 -12.60
N LEU A 262 -2.09 28.21 -11.53
CA LEU A 262 -2.84 29.37 -11.04
C LEU A 262 -1.93 30.52 -10.59
N ILE A 263 -0.78 30.19 -9.99
CA ILE A 263 0.20 31.18 -9.52
C ILE A 263 1.43 31.29 -10.43
N LEU A 264 1.35 30.82 -11.68
CA LEU A 264 2.49 30.74 -12.59
C LEU A 264 3.22 32.10 -12.76
N PRO A 265 2.53 33.24 -13.00
CA PRO A 265 3.22 34.53 -13.13
C PRO A 265 4.00 34.93 -11.86
N PHE A 266 3.44 34.60 -10.69
CA PHE A 266 4.08 34.86 -9.41
C PHE A 266 5.31 33.96 -9.20
N LEU A 267 5.21 32.67 -9.54
CA LEU A 267 6.36 31.76 -9.51
C LEU A 267 7.47 32.26 -10.44
N MET A 268 7.14 32.70 -11.65
CA MET A 268 8.13 33.24 -12.60
C MET A 268 8.82 34.51 -12.08
N THR A 269 8.10 35.34 -11.30
CA THR A 269 8.68 36.51 -10.62
C THR A 269 9.70 36.07 -9.55
N ILE A 270 9.36 35.06 -8.75
CA ILE A 270 10.30 34.48 -7.76
C ILE A 270 11.54 33.94 -8.46
N ILE A 271 11.39 33.18 -9.55
CA ILE A 271 12.52 32.61 -10.28
C ILE A 271 13.42 33.71 -10.86
N SER A 272 12.82 34.77 -11.39
CA SER A 272 13.56 35.92 -11.92
C SER A 272 14.38 36.63 -10.84
N TYR A 273 13.83 36.77 -9.63
CA TYR A 273 14.52 37.33 -8.47
C TYR A 273 15.67 36.42 -7.99
N LEU A 274 15.40 35.12 -7.84
CA LEU A 274 16.42 34.12 -7.43
C LEU A 274 17.57 34.01 -8.45
N SER A 275 17.28 34.31 -9.72
CA SER A 275 18.28 34.34 -10.80
C SER A 275 19.00 35.70 -10.91
N GLY A 276 18.79 36.64 -9.98
CA GLY A 276 19.54 37.92 -9.97
C GLY A 276 19.00 39.03 -10.88
N ASN A 277 17.68 39.13 -11.07
CA ASN A 277 16.99 40.24 -11.77
C ASN A 277 17.56 40.54 -13.17
N GLY A 278 17.53 39.56 -14.07
CA GLY A 278 17.92 39.72 -15.48
C GLY A 278 18.64 38.52 -16.11
N ASP A 279 19.04 37.53 -15.30
CA ASP A 279 19.79 36.35 -15.76
C ASP A 279 18.90 35.15 -16.15
N ALA A 280 17.60 35.18 -15.79
CA ALA A 280 16.67 34.08 -16.08
C ALA A 280 16.48 33.83 -17.59
N GLN A 281 16.49 34.88 -18.41
CA GLN A 281 16.46 34.74 -19.88
C GLN A 281 17.84 34.37 -20.46
N LYS A 282 18.93 34.65 -19.75
CA LYS A 282 20.29 34.30 -20.19
C LYS A 282 20.60 32.81 -19.98
N SER A 283 19.92 32.17 -19.03
CA SER A 283 19.98 30.72 -18.82
C SER A 283 18.58 30.10 -18.61
N PRO A 284 17.78 29.92 -19.69
CA PRO A 284 16.43 29.35 -19.61
C PRO A 284 16.40 27.97 -18.94
N ALA A 285 17.42 27.15 -19.17
CA ALA A 285 17.54 25.83 -18.53
C ALA A 285 17.67 25.93 -16.99
N THR A 286 18.42 26.91 -16.48
CA THR A 286 18.58 27.12 -15.03
C THR A 286 17.28 27.64 -14.43
N ALA A 287 16.65 28.61 -15.08
CA ALA A 287 15.37 29.15 -14.64
C ALA A 287 14.29 28.05 -14.57
N LEU A 288 14.24 27.14 -15.55
CA LEU A 288 13.30 26.01 -15.55
C LEU A 288 13.64 24.96 -14.50
N ALA A 289 14.93 24.68 -14.24
CA ALA A 289 15.35 23.79 -13.16
C ALA A 289 14.95 24.35 -11.79
N MET A 290 15.18 25.66 -11.56
CA MET A 290 14.73 26.35 -10.35
C MET A 290 13.21 26.35 -10.23
N PHE A 291 12.49 26.65 -11.31
CA PHE A 291 11.03 26.59 -11.36
C PHE A 291 10.54 25.19 -10.94
N HIS A 292 11.10 24.14 -11.53
CA HIS A 292 10.75 22.75 -11.23
C HIS A 292 10.96 22.41 -9.75
N SER A 293 12.08 22.83 -9.17
CA SER A 293 12.36 22.66 -7.74
C SER A 293 11.38 23.44 -6.86
N VAL A 294 11.18 24.73 -7.13
CA VAL A 294 10.33 25.61 -6.32
C VAL A 294 8.89 25.10 -6.30
N PHE A 295 8.31 24.71 -7.45
CA PHE A 295 6.91 24.27 -7.45
C PHE A 295 6.73 22.89 -6.79
N ASN A 296 7.69 21.96 -6.90
CA ASN A 296 7.59 20.68 -6.18
C ASN A 296 7.79 20.86 -4.67
N ILE A 297 8.69 21.75 -4.25
CA ILE A 297 8.87 22.10 -2.83
C ILE A 297 7.59 22.74 -2.29
N LEU A 298 7.00 23.69 -3.02
CA LEU A 298 5.68 24.25 -2.69
C LEU A 298 4.64 23.14 -2.55
N GLY A 299 4.66 22.17 -3.47
CA GLY A 299 3.76 21.04 -3.42
C GLY A 299 3.91 20.16 -2.17
N VAL A 300 5.15 19.90 -1.74
CA VAL A 300 5.43 19.24 -0.46
C VAL A 300 4.93 20.08 0.72
N CYS A 301 5.18 21.40 0.72
CA CYS A 301 4.72 22.28 1.78
C CYS A 301 3.19 22.29 1.91
N ILE A 302 2.46 22.15 0.80
CA ILE A 302 0.99 22.04 0.78
C ILE A 302 0.55 20.65 1.23
N MET A 303 1.11 19.59 0.65
CA MET A 303 0.57 18.23 0.80
C MET A 303 1.04 17.53 2.08
N LEU A 304 2.21 17.87 2.63
CA LEU A 304 2.76 17.20 3.81
C LEU A 304 1.91 17.41 5.07
N PRO A 305 1.37 18.62 5.39
CA PRO A 305 0.40 18.79 6.48
C PRO A 305 -0.90 18.01 6.26
N LEU A 306 -1.31 17.83 5.00
CA LEU A 306 -2.50 17.06 4.63
C LEU A 306 -2.27 15.55 4.60
N ALA A 307 -1.00 15.09 4.67
CA ALA A 307 -0.63 13.68 4.47
C ALA A 307 -1.35 12.73 5.44
N SER A 308 -1.57 13.15 6.70
CA SER A 308 -2.33 12.34 7.67
C SER A 308 -3.77 12.14 7.22
N ARG A 309 -4.48 13.23 6.91
CA ARG A 309 -5.88 13.19 6.50
C ARG A 309 -6.05 12.43 5.20
N LEU A 310 -5.13 12.66 4.26
CA LEU A 310 -5.08 11.94 3.00
C LEU A 310 -4.86 10.44 3.22
N ALA A 311 -3.92 10.03 4.09
CA ALA A 311 -3.68 8.63 4.40
C ALA A 311 -4.93 7.96 4.97
N THR A 312 -5.56 8.56 5.98
CA THR A 312 -6.79 8.02 6.59
C THR A 312 -7.92 7.91 5.58
N TRP A 313 -8.10 8.93 4.72
CA TRP A 313 -9.09 8.86 3.65
C TRP A 313 -8.76 7.75 2.64
N LEU A 314 -7.51 7.64 2.19
CA LEU A 314 -7.08 6.59 1.26
C LEU A 314 -7.27 5.18 1.84
N GLU A 315 -7.07 4.98 3.15
CA GLU A 315 -7.32 3.72 3.84
C GLU A 315 -8.81 3.33 3.88
N THR A 316 -9.73 4.25 3.57
CA THR A 316 -11.15 3.93 3.35
C THR A 316 -11.44 3.40 1.94
N LEU A 317 -10.52 3.58 0.99
CA LEU A 317 -10.70 3.20 -0.41
C LEU A 317 -10.06 1.84 -0.71
N PHE A 318 -10.57 1.14 -1.73
CA PHE A 318 -10.00 -0.09 -2.29
C PHE A 318 -9.70 -1.20 -1.27
N ARG A 319 -10.48 -1.33 -0.19
CA ARG A 319 -10.28 -2.36 0.84
C ARG A 319 -10.42 -3.77 0.29
N SER A 320 -9.57 -4.68 0.75
CA SER A 320 -9.76 -6.11 0.51
C SER A 320 -10.79 -6.67 1.48
N GLU A 321 -11.43 -7.78 1.09
CA GLU A 321 -12.36 -8.51 1.94
C GLU A 321 -11.75 -8.85 3.32
N ASP A 322 -10.48 -9.25 3.35
CA ASP A 322 -9.74 -9.54 4.60
C ASP A 322 -9.51 -8.27 5.46
N GLU A 323 -9.27 -7.11 4.84
CA GLU A 323 -9.14 -5.84 5.58
C GLU A 323 -10.48 -5.43 6.19
N ASP A 324 -11.60 -5.65 5.47
CA ASP A 324 -12.95 -5.37 5.96
C ASP A 324 -13.40 -6.32 7.08
N ILE A 325 -12.92 -7.58 7.06
CA ILE A 325 -13.12 -8.52 8.17
C ILE A 325 -12.49 -7.97 9.46
N GLY A 326 -11.28 -7.40 9.38
CA GLY A 326 -10.55 -6.91 10.54
C GLY A 326 -11.07 -5.61 11.17
N CYS A 327 -11.92 -4.85 10.46
CA CYS A 327 -12.45 -3.57 10.93
C CYS A 327 -13.79 -3.74 11.66
N PRO A 328 -13.97 -3.21 12.89
CA PRO A 328 -15.28 -3.23 13.56
C PRO A 328 -16.37 -2.53 12.73
N LYS A 329 -17.60 -3.07 12.75
CA LYS A 329 -18.75 -2.48 12.04
C LYS A 329 -19.74 -1.79 12.98
N HIS A 330 -19.90 -2.31 14.19
CA HIS A 330 -20.90 -1.81 15.15
C HIS A 330 -20.28 -0.94 16.24
N LEU A 331 -18.95 -0.93 16.36
CA LEU A 331 -18.23 -0.22 17.43
C LEU A 331 -17.97 1.25 17.07
N ASP A 332 -18.96 2.12 17.32
CA ASP A 332 -18.79 3.57 17.20
C ASP A 332 -18.06 4.14 18.43
N THR A 333 -17.04 4.94 18.17
CA THR A 333 -16.30 5.72 19.18
C THR A 333 -17.16 6.66 20.00
N THR A 334 -18.30 7.16 19.48
CA THR A 334 -19.21 8.04 20.22
C THR A 334 -19.88 7.32 21.41
N LEU A 335 -20.12 6.02 21.25
CA LEU A 335 -20.79 5.18 22.27
C LEU A 335 -19.87 4.82 23.45
N LYS A 336 -18.56 5.09 23.38
CA LYS A 336 -17.59 4.84 24.47
C LYS A 336 -17.91 5.61 25.75
N SER A 337 -18.65 6.71 25.62
CA SER A 337 -19.11 7.54 26.73
C SER A 337 -20.42 7.05 27.37
N THR A 338 -21.07 6.04 26.78
CA THR A 338 -22.36 5.49 27.20
C THR A 338 -22.26 3.97 27.35
N PRO A 339 -21.84 3.45 28.52
CA PRO A 339 -21.51 2.03 28.72
C PRO A 339 -22.61 1.03 28.31
N ALA A 340 -23.88 1.29 28.64
CA ALA A 340 -24.98 0.39 28.27
C ALA A 340 -25.14 0.26 26.74
N MET A 341 -25.03 1.37 25.99
CA MET A 341 -25.08 1.34 24.53
C MET A 341 -23.84 0.69 23.91
N ALA A 342 -22.67 0.87 24.55
CA ALA A 342 -21.44 0.19 24.14
C ALA A 342 -21.57 -1.34 24.25
N VAL A 343 -22.23 -1.86 25.29
CA VAL A 343 -22.51 -3.31 25.43
C VAL A 343 -23.40 -3.83 24.29
N LEU A 344 -24.45 -3.09 23.92
CA LEU A 344 -25.31 -3.48 22.78
C LEU A 344 -24.51 -3.55 21.46
N ALA A 345 -23.68 -2.53 21.20
CA ALA A 345 -22.79 -2.52 20.03
C ALA A 345 -21.76 -3.67 20.04
N LEU A 346 -21.20 -3.98 21.21
CA LEU A 346 -20.28 -5.10 21.40
C LEU A 346 -20.96 -6.45 21.15
N ASN A 347 -22.20 -6.63 21.59
CA ASN A 347 -22.95 -7.86 21.32
C ASN A 347 -23.16 -8.11 19.83
N GLU A 348 -23.53 -7.07 19.05
CA GLU A 348 -23.65 -7.20 17.59
C GLU A 348 -22.29 -7.47 16.91
N GLU A 349 -21.20 -6.88 17.43
CA GLU A 349 -19.86 -7.19 16.92
C GLU A 349 -19.39 -8.61 17.28
N LEU A 350 -19.77 -9.14 18.46
CA LEU A 350 -19.51 -10.53 18.84
C LEU A 350 -20.28 -11.53 17.96
N VAL A 351 -21.53 -11.22 17.59
CA VAL A 351 -22.31 -12.02 16.63
C VAL A 351 -21.55 -12.08 15.31
N ARG A 352 -21.13 -10.92 14.78
CA ARG A 352 -20.33 -10.86 13.54
C ARG A 352 -19.02 -11.64 13.66
N LEU A 353 -18.29 -11.47 14.76
CA LEU A 353 -17.03 -12.19 15.01
C LEU A 353 -17.27 -13.71 15.01
N SER A 354 -18.35 -14.18 15.62
CA SER A 354 -18.72 -15.60 15.65
C SER A 354 -18.99 -16.17 14.25
N GLU A 355 -19.71 -15.43 13.41
CA GLU A 355 -20.08 -15.84 12.07
C GLU A 355 -18.85 -15.98 11.18
N ILE A 356 -17.95 -14.99 11.20
CA ILE A 356 -16.72 -14.99 10.39
C ILE A 356 -15.75 -16.06 10.90
N SER A 357 -15.58 -16.21 12.23
CA SER A 357 -14.76 -17.29 12.80
C SER A 357 -15.23 -18.68 12.37
N ARG A 358 -16.55 -18.90 12.36
CA ARG A 358 -17.16 -20.15 11.89
C ARG A 358 -16.93 -20.37 10.40
N GLU A 359 -17.12 -19.35 9.58
CA GLU A 359 -16.91 -19.42 8.13
C GLU A 359 -15.46 -19.79 7.78
N ILE A 360 -14.48 -19.20 8.46
CA ILE A 360 -13.06 -19.51 8.26
C ILE A 360 -12.74 -20.94 8.70
N ALA A 361 -13.24 -21.36 9.86
CA ALA A 361 -13.03 -22.73 10.35
C ALA A 361 -13.60 -23.77 9.38
N ARG A 362 -14.80 -23.51 8.85
CA ARG A 362 -15.44 -24.35 7.83
C ARG A 362 -14.65 -24.35 6.52
N SER A 363 -14.22 -23.17 6.05
CA SER A 363 -13.40 -23.01 4.84
C SER A 363 -12.04 -23.70 4.96
N ALA A 364 -11.48 -23.82 6.16
CA ALA A 364 -10.25 -24.56 6.41
C ALA A 364 -10.41 -26.08 6.29
N LEU A 365 -11.62 -26.61 6.54
CA LEU A 365 -11.94 -28.03 6.39
C LEU A 365 -12.32 -28.41 4.96
N LEU A 366 -12.84 -27.45 4.18
CA LEU A 366 -13.32 -27.68 2.83
C LEU A 366 -12.24 -27.58 1.75
N PRO A 367 -12.39 -28.35 0.66
CA PRO A 367 -11.75 -28.10 -0.63
C PRO A 367 -11.79 -26.65 -1.13
N GLY A 368 -10.70 -26.19 -1.75
CA GLY A 368 -10.79 -25.17 -2.81
C GLY A 368 -10.24 -23.78 -2.49
N LYS A 369 -10.00 -23.46 -1.22
CA LYS A 369 -9.30 -22.22 -0.83
C LYS A 369 -7.78 -22.43 -0.72
N PRO A 370 -6.92 -21.51 -1.18
CA PRO A 370 -5.49 -21.54 -0.93
C PRO A 370 -5.15 -21.40 0.56
N ASP A 371 -4.04 -21.99 1.01
CA ASP A 371 -3.58 -21.92 2.41
C ASP A 371 -3.34 -20.47 2.84
N GLU A 372 -2.73 -19.66 1.96
CA GLU A 372 -2.47 -18.23 2.19
C GLU A 372 -3.74 -17.41 2.44
N GLU A 373 -4.86 -17.75 1.78
CA GLU A 373 -6.14 -17.07 1.98
C GLU A 373 -6.69 -17.34 3.40
N ILE A 374 -6.61 -18.59 3.86
CA ILE A 374 -7.05 -18.96 5.21
C ILE A 374 -6.17 -18.29 6.26
N GLU A 375 -4.86 -18.21 6.06
CA GLU A 375 -3.95 -17.50 6.98
C GLU A 375 -4.29 -16.01 7.09
N LYS A 376 -4.50 -15.32 5.96
CA LYS A 376 -4.87 -13.89 5.93
C LYS A 376 -6.19 -13.63 6.63
N LYS A 377 -7.24 -14.40 6.31
CA LYS A 377 -8.55 -14.28 6.96
C LYS A 377 -8.48 -14.59 8.45
N SER A 378 -7.72 -15.61 8.85
CA SER A 378 -7.51 -15.98 10.26
C SER A 378 -6.84 -14.86 11.04
N TYR A 379 -5.86 -14.19 10.44
CA TYR A 379 -5.22 -13.01 11.02
C TYR A 379 -6.19 -11.83 11.13
N ALA A 380 -7.00 -11.57 10.10
CA ALA A 380 -8.00 -10.51 10.11
C ALA A 380 -9.03 -10.67 11.23
N VAL A 381 -9.57 -11.88 11.45
CA VAL A 381 -10.51 -12.15 12.54
C VAL A 381 -9.89 -11.94 13.92
N ARG A 382 -8.62 -12.29 14.09
CA ARG A 382 -7.89 -11.99 15.33
C ARG A 382 -7.68 -10.49 15.55
N ASN A 383 -7.43 -9.74 14.48
CA ASN A 383 -7.35 -8.28 14.56
C ASN A 383 -8.69 -7.67 14.97
N LEU A 384 -9.81 -8.17 14.46
CA LEU A 384 -11.14 -7.75 14.90
C LEU A 384 -11.35 -8.02 16.39
N GLY A 385 -10.97 -9.20 16.87
CA GLY A 385 -11.03 -9.53 18.31
C GLY A 385 -10.12 -8.64 19.18
N SER A 386 -8.97 -8.22 18.67
CA SER A 386 -8.11 -7.23 19.34
C SER A 386 -8.78 -5.84 19.38
N ALA A 387 -9.40 -5.41 18.27
CA ALA A 387 -10.13 -4.14 18.23
C ALA A 387 -11.33 -4.10 19.18
N ILE A 388 -12.03 -5.23 19.37
CA ILE A 388 -13.07 -5.38 20.40
C ILE A 388 -12.46 -5.20 21.81
N THR A 389 -11.29 -5.80 22.06
CA THR A 389 -10.60 -5.70 23.35
C THR A 389 -10.17 -4.26 23.65
N ASP A 390 -9.59 -3.58 22.66
CA ASP A 390 -9.20 -2.17 22.77
C ASP A 390 -10.42 -1.29 23.03
N TYR A 391 -11.52 -1.51 22.31
CA TYR A 391 -12.76 -0.77 22.51
C TYR A 391 -13.31 -0.91 23.93
N VAL A 392 -13.35 -2.14 24.48
CA VAL A 392 -13.76 -2.39 25.88
C VAL A 392 -12.88 -1.61 26.86
N GLY A 393 -11.56 -1.57 26.62
CA GLY A 393 -10.62 -0.82 27.46
C GLY A 393 -10.82 0.71 27.41
N GLU A 394 -11.45 1.22 26.36
CA GLU A 394 -11.75 2.66 26.20
C GLU A 394 -13.15 3.07 26.68
N VAL A 395 -14.02 2.13 27.06
CA VAL A 395 -15.33 2.45 27.63
C VAL A 395 -15.14 3.11 29.00
N ARG A 396 -15.74 4.29 29.21
CA ARG A 396 -15.58 5.04 30.46
C ARG A 396 -16.22 4.32 31.64
N THR A 397 -15.45 4.15 32.72
CA THR A 397 -15.86 3.38 33.91
C THR A 397 -16.47 4.21 35.05
N GLU A 398 -16.40 5.55 34.99
CA GLU A 398 -16.69 6.44 36.13
C GLU A 398 -18.13 6.35 36.69
N PHE A 399 -19.08 5.73 35.97
CA PHE A 399 -20.47 5.52 36.44
C PHE A 399 -21.04 4.20 35.94
N MET A 400 -20.23 3.14 35.88
CA MET A 400 -20.64 1.86 35.29
C MET A 400 -21.43 1.00 36.30
N PRO A 401 -22.67 0.61 35.98
CA PRO A 401 -23.41 -0.41 36.73
C PRO A 401 -22.68 -1.77 36.74
N GLU A 402 -22.87 -2.57 37.79
CA GLU A 402 -22.15 -3.84 37.97
C GLU A 402 -22.49 -4.88 36.88
N ASP A 403 -23.74 -4.92 36.44
CA ASP A 403 -24.23 -5.70 35.29
C ASP A 403 -23.48 -5.33 34.00
N VAL A 404 -23.33 -4.03 33.73
CA VAL A 404 -22.58 -3.55 32.55
C VAL A 404 -21.09 -3.96 32.63
N ALA A 405 -20.48 -3.88 33.81
CA ALA A 405 -19.09 -4.33 33.99
C ALA A 405 -18.93 -5.84 33.74
N ASN A 406 -19.90 -6.64 34.23
CA ASN A 406 -19.95 -8.08 33.98
C ASN A 406 -20.10 -8.40 32.48
N ASP A 407 -20.90 -7.63 31.76
CA ASP A 407 -21.09 -7.80 30.31
C ASP A 407 -19.84 -7.47 29.50
N LEU A 408 -19.09 -6.43 29.89
CA LEU A 408 -17.80 -6.11 29.27
C LEU A 408 -16.78 -7.21 29.54
N ALA A 409 -16.73 -7.76 30.76
CA ALA A 409 -15.86 -8.90 31.08
C ALA A 409 -16.25 -10.16 30.28
N ALA A 410 -17.56 -10.44 30.18
CA ALA A 410 -18.09 -11.52 29.34
C ALA A 410 -17.71 -11.34 27.87
N THR A 411 -17.76 -10.11 27.36
CA THR A 411 -17.36 -9.76 25.98
C THR A 411 -15.91 -10.12 25.69
N LEU A 412 -14.97 -9.75 26.57
CA LEU A 412 -13.55 -10.10 26.42
C LEU A 412 -13.35 -11.62 26.40
N TYR A 413 -14.07 -12.32 27.28
CA TYR A 413 -13.98 -13.76 27.38
C TYR A 413 -14.58 -14.49 26.16
N ILE A 414 -15.74 -14.05 25.67
CA ILE A 414 -16.40 -14.60 24.48
C ILE A 414 -15.54 -14.34 23.23
N SER A 415 -15.01 -13.12 23.06
CA SER A 415 -14.20 -12.78 21.88
C SER A 415 -12.95 -13.68 21.77
N ARG A 416 -12.36 -14.06 22.91
CA ARG A 416 -11.18 -14.95 22.95
C ARG A 416 -11.48 -16.34 22.39
N HIS A 417 -12.68 -16.89 22.63
CA HIS A 417 -13.08 -18.16 22.04
C HIS A 417 -13.08 -18.08 20.51
N PHE A 418 -13.66 -17.03 19.93
CA PHE A 418 -13.72 -16.88 18.48
C PHE A 418 -12.36 -16.56 17.84
N GLN A 419 -11.49 -15.83 18.54
CA GLN A 419 -10.10 -15.62 18.12
C GLN A 419 -9.29 -16.93 18.13
N GLU A 420 -9.54 -17.81 19.11
CA GLU A 420 -8.88 -19.11 19.19
C GLU A 420 -9.30 -20.03 18.02
N VAL A 421 -10.57 -20.01 17.63
CA VAL A 421 -11.04 -20.71 16.41
C VAL A 421 -10.25 -20.25 15.18
N ALA A 422 -10.12 -18.93 14.98
CA ALA A 422 -9.35 -18.39 13.87
C ALA A 422 -7.86 -18.75 13.96
N ARG A 423 -7.26 -18.77 15.16
CA ARG A 423 -5.86 -19.18 15.37
C ARG A 423 -5.61 -20.63 14.95
N LEU A 424 -6.59 -21.51 15.16
CA LEU A 424 -6.49 -22.95 14.87
C LEU A 424 -6.75 -23.30 13.40
N ALA A 425 -7.48 -22.44 12.66
CA ALA A 425 -7.90 -22.71 11.29
C ALA A 425 -6.75 -23.07 10.31
N PRO A 426 -5.57 -22.41 10.31
CA PRO A 426 -4.47 -22.81 9.42
C PRO A 426 -3.97 -24.24 9.69
N ALA A 427 -3.89 -24.65 10.96
CA ALA A 427 -3.47 -26.00 11.33
C ALA A 427 -4.51 -27.06 10.94
N MET A 428 -5.80 -26.71 10.91
CA MET A 428 -6.87 -27.61 10.49
C MET A 428 -6.75 -28.02 9.01
N ARG A 429 -6.18 -27.16 8.16
CA ARG A 429 -6.00 -27.47 6.71
C ARG A 429 -5.15 -28.70 6.43
N VAL A 430 -4.20 -28.98 7.32
CA VAL A 430 -3.36 -30.18 7.22
C VAL A 430 -4.23 -31.43 7.17
N LEU A 431 -5.33 -31.47 7.93
CA LEU A 431 -6.27 -32.59 7.93
C LEU A 431 -6.90 -32.79 6.54
N THR A 432 -7.37 -31.72 5.90
CA THR A 432 -7.97 -31.75 4.56
C THR A 432 -6.96 -32.19 3.48
N HIS A 433 -5.73 -31.68 3.55
CA HIS A 433 -4.66 -32.05 2.61
C HIS A 433 -4.31 -33.54 2.71
N HIS A 434 -4.18 -34.07 3.93
CA HIS A 434 -3.85 -35.47 4.15
C HIS A 434 -5.02 -36.42 3.89
N SER A 435 -6.26 -36.05 4.28
CA SER A 435 -7.46 -36.84 3.98
C SER A 435 -7.57 -37.12 2.47
N ARG A 436 -7.37 -36.09 1.64
CA ARG A 436 -7.38 -36.21 0.18
C ARG A 436 -6.27 -37.10 -0.36
N ARG A 437 -5.03 -36.94 0.12
CA ARG A 437 -3.89 -37.75 -0.32
C ARG A 437 -4.03 -39.23 0.05
N LEU A 438 -4.78 -39.51 1.11
CA LEU A 438 -4.98 -40.84 1.67
C LEU A 438 -6.39 -41.38 1.41
N ALA A 439 -7.18 -40.79 0.49
CA ALA A 439 -8.61 -41.07 0.36
C ALA A 439 -8.98 -42.57 0.47
N ASP A 440 -8.30 -43.44 -0.28
CA ASP A 440 -8.53 -44.89 -0.30
C ASP A 440 -7.52 -45.70 0.55
N LYS A 441 -6.61 -45.03 1.26
CA LYS A 441 -5.53 -45.65 2.04
C LYS A 441 -5.78 -45.45 3.53
N TYR A 442 -5.44 -46.43 4.35
CA TYR A 442 -5.49 -46.25 5.80
C TYR A 442 -4.46 -45.20 6.26
N PRO A 443 -4.81 -44.20 7.10
CA PRO A 443 -6.07 -43.99 7.84
C PRO A 443 -7.06 -42.98 7.20
N GLY A 444 -6.96 -42.67 5.90
CA GLY A 444 -7.77 -41.67 5.19
C GLY A 444 -9.28 -41.67 5.47
N PRO A 445 -9.99 -42.82 5.43
CA PRO A 445 -11.42 -42.86 5.78
C PRO A 445 -11.74 -42.35 7.20
N LEU A 446 -10.82 -42.54 8.16
CA LEU A 446 -10.98 -42.03 9.52
C LEU A 446 -10.76 -40.51 9.57
N LEU A 447 -9.83 -39.98 8.77
CA LEU A 447 -9.63 -38.54 8.64
C LEU A 447 -10.86 -37.87 8.00
N GLN A 448 -11.45 -38.50 6.99
CA GLN A 448 -12.67 -38.01 6.36
C GLN A 448 -13.85 -37.99 7.35
N ALA A 449 -14.01 -39.02 8.18
CA ALA A 449 -15.04 -39.04 9.22
C ALA A 449 -14.90 -37.86 10.22
N VAL A 450 -13.67 -37.42 10.52
CA VAL A 450 -13.44 -36.22 11.35
C VAL A 450 -13.85 -34.95 10.61
N LEU A 451 -13.51 -34.84 9.31
CA LEU A 451 -13.91 -33.69 8.49
C LEU A 451 -15.44 -33.56 8.42
N ASP A 452 -16.14 -34.66 8.18
CA ASP A 452 -17.60 -34.69 8.08
C ASP A 452 -18.26 -34.33 9.42
N ALA A 453 -17.79 -34.93 10.52
CA ALA A 453 -18.30 -34.62 11.86
C ALA A 453 -18.01 -33.18 12.27
N ALA A 454 -16.87 -32.62 11.86
CA ALA A 454 -16.52 -31.23 12.13
C ALA A 454 -17.34 -30.25 11.29
N ASP A 455 -17.54 -30.50 9.99
CA ASP A 455 -18.40 -29.66 9.13
C ASP A 455 -19.84 -29.63 9.65
N GLU A 456 -20.37 -30.79 10.07
CA GLU A 456 -21.68 -30.87 10.74
C GLU A 456 -21.70 -30.01 12.00
N SER A 457 -20.65 -30.10 12.84
CA SER A 457 -20.53 -29.31 14.07
C SER A 457 -20.52 -27.81 13.82
N PHE A 458 -19.99 -27.36 12.68
CA PHE A 458 -19.92 -25.94 12.31
C PHE A 458 -21.21 -25.39 11.68
N LYS A 459 -22.28 -26.19 11.54
CA LYS A 459 -23.55 -25.67 11.01
C LYS A 459 -24.24 -24.68 11.96
N PRO A 460 -24.86 -23.60 11.44
CA PRO A 460 -25.52 -22.57 12.25
C PRO A 460 -26.56 -23.10 13.23
N GLU A 461 -27.31 -24.13 12.83
CA GLU A 461 -28.40 -24.70 13.64
C GLU A 461 -27.92 -25.23 15.00
N ASN A 462 -26.64 -25.62 15.10
CA ASN A 462 -26.05 -26.17 16.33
C ASN A 462 -25.69 -25.09 17.37
N PHE A 463 -25.90 -23.81 17.06
CA PHE A 463 -25.53 -22.68 17.90
C PHE A 463 -26.70 -21.75 18.24
N SER A 464 -27.94 -22.15 17.98
CA SER A 464 -29.14 -21.30 18.16
C SER A 464 -29.57 -21.12 19.61
N GLU A 465 -29.18 -22.03 20.51
CA GLU A 465 -29.60 -22.03 21.91
C GLU A 465 -28.43 -21.81 22.87
N ALA A 466 -28.73 -21.22 24.04
CA ALA A 466 -27.79 -21.17 25.15
C ALA A 466 -27.79 -22.55 25.82
N VAL A 467 -26.62 -23.19 25.88
CA VAL A 467 -26.45 -24.56 26.39
C VAL A 467 -25.70 -24.51 27.72
N SER A 468 -26.19 -25.22 28.75
CA SER A 468 -25.46 -25.35 30.01
C SER A 468 -24.18 -26.20 29.87
N ASP A 469 -23.22 -26.06 30.78
CA ASP A 469 -22.00 -26.89 30.76
C ASP A 469 -22.32 -28.40 30.86
N SER A 470 -23.39 -28.77 31.56
CA SER A 470 -23.87 -30.15 31.66
C SER A 470 -24.51 -30.69 30.38
N GLU A 471 -25.16 -29.83 29.60
CA GLU A 471 -25.76 -30.19 28.31
C GLU A 471 -24.73 -30.18 27.18
N PHE A 472 -23.68 -29.37 27.30
CA PHE A 472 -22.57 -29.33 26.35
C PHE A 472 -21.94 -30.72 26.16
N GLN A 473 -21.71 -31.46 27.25
CA GLN A 473 -21.15 -32.82 27.19
C GLN A 473 -22.11 -33.84 26.57
N LYS A 474 -23.42 -33.53 26.52
CA LYS A 474 -24.47 -34.39 25.98
C LYS A 474 -24.83 -34.05 24.53
N ASN A 475 -24.24 -33.01 23.95
CA ASN A 475 -24.53 -32.59 22.58
C ASN A 475 -24.17 -33.73 21.61
N PRO A 476 -25.15 -34.30 20.86
CA PRO A 476 -24.91 -35.44 19.98
C PRO A 476 -23.87 -35.18 18.90
N VAL A 477 -23.82 -33.94 18.39
CA VAL A 477 -22.89 -33.54 17.34
C VAL A 477 -21.46 -33.52 17.86
N LEU A 478 -21.25 -32.97 19.08
CA LEU A 478 -19.96 -33.03 19.75
C LEU A 478 -19.54 -34.47 20.04
N ILE A 479 -20.45 -35.32 20.55
CA ILE A 479 -20.17 -36.73 20.85
C ILE A 479 -19.69 -37.47 19.59
N ASN A 480 -20.32 -37.22 18.44
CA ASN A 480 -19.92 -37.80 17.16
C ASN A 480 -18.52 -37.34 16.74
N LEU A 481 -18.22 -36.04 16.85
CA LEU A 481 -16.88 -35.51 16.60
C LEU A 481 -15.83 -36.13 17.53
N TRP A 482 -16.12 -36.27 18.82
CA TRP A 482 -15.23 -36.89 19.80
C TRP A 482 -14.90 -38.34 19.46
N ARG A 483 -15.90 -39.10 19.00
CA ARG A 483 -15.71 -40.49 18.55
C ARG A 483 -14.82 -40.53 17.31
N ALA A 484 -15.15 -39.77 16.27
CA ALA A 484 -14.37 -39.69 15.05
C ALA A 484 -12.92 -39.26 15.32
N TYR A 485 -12.71 -38.26 16.19
CA TYR A 485 -11.39 -37.81 16.61
C TYR A 485 -10.56 -38.93 17.25
N LYS A 486 -11.13 -39.68 18.20
CA LYS A 486 -10.42 -40.77 18.88
C LYS A 486 -10.07 -41.91 17.91
N ASP A 487 -10.99 -42.26 17.02
CA ASP A 487 -10.77 -43.31 16.04
C ASP A 487 -9.67 -42.90 15.05
N ALA A 488 -9.72 -41.67 14.54
CA ALA A 488 -8.68 -41.12 13.67
C ALA A 488 -7.32 -41.00 14.37
N GLN A 489 -7.28 -40.55 15.62
CA GLN A 489 -6.04 -40.47 16.39
C GLN A 489 -5.39 -41.85 16.54
N LYS A 490 -6.18 -42.86 16.90
CA LYS A 490 -5.70 -44.25 16.99
C LYS A 490 -5.22 -44.76 15.64
N GLY A 491 -5.95 -44.47 14.56
CA GLY A 491 -5.59 -44.92 13.22
C GLY A 491 -4.35 -44.25 12.64
N VAL A 492 -4.12 -42.97 12.93
CA VAL A 492 -2.88 -42.27 12.60
C VAL A 492 -1.69 -42.93 13.28
N LEU A 493 -1.77 -43.17 14.59
CA LEU A 493 -0.69 -43.82 15.34
C LEU A 493 -0.42 -45.27 14.86
N ASP A 494 -1.47 -46.04 14.58
CA ASP A 494 -1.35 -47.41 14.05
C ASP A 494 -0.69 -47.42 12.66
N ALA A 495 -1.07 -46.50 11.78
CA ALA A 495 -0.46 -46.34 10.47
C ALA A 495 1.03 -45.97 10.55
N THR A 496 1.43 -45.15 11.53
CA THR A 496 2.84 -44.82 11.79
C THR A 496 3.64 -46.05 12.23
N VAL A 497 3.13 -46.83 13.18
CA VAL A 497 3.77 -48.07 13.65
C VAL A 497 3.94 -49.08 12.52
N LYS A 498 2.96 -49.16 11.60
CA LYS A 498 3.00 -50.03 10.42
C LYS A 498 3.86 -49.49 9.27
N GLY A 499 4.50 -48.34 9.44
CA GLY A 499 5.33 -47.71 8.40
C GLY A 499 4.54 -47.14 7.21
N ALA A 500 3.20 -47.04 7.32
CA ALA A 500 2.33 -46.48 6.29
C ALA A 500 2.30 -44.94 6.30
N LEU A 501 2.69 -44.31 7.42
CA LEU A 501 2.82 -42.87 7.57
C LEU A 501 4.20 -42.48 8.12
N PRO A 502 4.88 -41.47 7.55
CA PRO A 502 6.11 -40.94 8.12
C PRO A 502 5.84 -40.17 9.42
N ILE A 503 6.86 -40.06 10.29
CA ILE A 503 6.76 -39.43 11.61
C ILE A 503 6.34 -37.95 11.48
N ASP A 504 6.94 -37.20 10.57
CA ASP A 504 6.59 -35.78 10.35
C ASP A 504 5.12 -35.59 9.94
N ALA A 505 4.57 -36.50 9.11
CA ALA A 505 3.15 -36.45 8.75
C ALA A 505 2.26 -36.82 9.94
N THR A 506 2.73 -37.71 10.82
CA THR A 506 2.03 -38.14 12.02
C THR A 506 1.86 -36.98 12.99
N GLU A 507 2.94 -36.27 13.30
CA GLU A 507 2.90 -35.11 14.21
C GLU A 507 1.95 -34.02 13.68
N ASN A 508 2.09 -33.68 12.39
CA ASN A 508 1.24 -32.69 11.74
C ASN A 508 -0.25 -33.10 11.77
N LEU A 509 -0.57 -34.37 11.51
CA LEU A 509 -1.93 -34.89 11.60
C LEU A 509 -2.51 -34.86 13.02
N LEU A 510 -1.72 -35.22 14.03
CA LEU A 510 -2.16 -35.16 15.43
C LEU A 510 -2.47 -33.72 15.86
N VAL A 511 -1.63 -32.77 15.47
CA VAL A 511 -1.87 -31.33 15.70
C VAL A 511 -3.14 -30.88 14.98
N ALA A 512 -3.36 -31.29 13.74
CA ALA A 512 -4.54 -30.93 12.95
C ALA A 512 -5.84 -31.51 13.54
N LEU A 513 -5.82 -32.77 13.96
CA LEU A 513 -6.94 -33.44 14.64
C LEU A 513 -7.28 -32.73 15.96
N HIS A 514 -6.26 -32.42 16.77
CA HIS A 514 -6.46 -31.70 18.03
C HIS A 514 -7.01 -30.29 17.79
N SER A 515 -6.46 -29.57 16.81
CA SER A 515 -6.88 -28.22 16.44
C SER A 515 -8.33 -28.19 15.95
N THR A 516 -8.73 -29.18 15.15
CA THR A 516 -10.11 -29.31 14.65
C THR A 516 -11.11 -29.52 15.78
N ARG A 517 -10.84 -30.49 16.67
CA ARG A 517 -11.67 -30.73 17.85
C ARG A 517 -11.75 -29.49 18.73
N ARG A 518 -10.61 -28.86 19.01
CA ARG A 518 -10.53 -27.68 19.86
C ARG A 518 -11.27 -26.48 19.26
N ALA A 519 -11.19 -26.26 17.94
CA ALA A 519 -11.91 -25.18 17.28
C ALA A 519 -13.44 -25.33 17.43
N VAL A 520 -13.97 -26.55 17.26
CA VAL A 520 -15.40 -26.81 17.50
C VAL A 520 -15.78 -26.51 18.96
N GLU A 521 -14.99 -26.98 19.94
CA GLU A 521 -15.26 -26.69 21.36
C GLU A 521 -15.30 -25.19 21.65
N GLN A 522 -14.31 -24.45 21.14
CA GLN A 522 -14.23 -23.00 21.37
C GLN A 522 -15.41 -22.27 20.74
N LEU A 523 -15.79 -22.62 19.51
CA LEU A 523 -16.93 -21.99 18.86
C LEU A 523 -18.23 -22.27 19.63
N THR A 524 -18.48 -23.52 20.01
CA THR A 524 -19.70 -23.88 20.76
C THR A 524 -19.75 -23.20 22.14
N GLN A 525 -18.62 -23.14 22.86
CA GLN A 525 -18.54 -22.43 24.14
C GLN A 525 -18.77 -20.92 23.98
N GLY A 526 -18.17 -20.31 22.97
CA GLY A 526 -18.35 -18.89 22.66
C GLY A 526 -19.79 -18.55 22.31
N CYS A 527 -20.42 -19.31 21.40
CA CYS A 527 -21.80 -19.09 20.97
C CYS A 527 -22.81 -19.30 22.12
N SER A 528 -22.64 -20.35 22.92
CA SER A 528 -23.53 -20.59 24.07
C SER A 528 -23.52 -19.42 25.06
N ARG A 529 -22.32 -18.89 25.37
CA ARG A 529 -22.18 -17.73 26.26
C ARG A 529 -22.72 -16.45 25.63
N LEU A 530 -22.49 -16.22 24.33
CA LEU A 530 -23.06 -15.10 23.60
C LEU A 530 -24.58 -15.10 23.65
N ASN A 531 -25.21 -16.25 23.39
CA ASN A 531 -26.67 -16.39 23.44
C ASN A 531 -27.24 -16.18 24.86
N ARG A 532 -26.53 -16.64 25.90
CA ARG A 532 -26.92 -16.41 27.29
C ARG A 532 -26.90 -14.91 27.63
N ASN A 533 -25.80 -14.24 27.31
CA ASN A 533 -25.62 -12.81 27.58
C ASN A 533 -26.67 -11.96 26.84
N ARG A 534 -26.98 -12.30 25.58
CA ARG A 534 -28.04 -11.61 24.82
C ARG A 534 -29.44 -11.81 25.42
N ARG A 535 -29.76 -12.99 25.96
CA ARG A 535 -31.07 -13.23 26.59
C ARG A 535 -31.22 -12.40 27.86
N GLU A 536 -30.21 -12.38 28.72
CA GLU A 536 -30.23 -11.63 29.99
C GLU A 536 -30.39 -10.11 29.73
N ASN A 537 -29.73 -9.59 28.70
CA ASN A 537 -29.84 -8.18 28.30
C ASN A 537 -31.18 -7.75 27.68
N VAL A 538 -32.00 -8.69 27.16
CA VAL A 538 -33.35 -8.37 26.64
C VAL A 538 -34.35 -8.21 27.79
N PHE A 539 -34.17 -8.90 28.92
CA PHE A 539 -35.10 -8.87 30.04
C PHE A 539 -34.89 -7.70 31.02
N THR A 540 -33.72 -7.07 31.04
CA THR A 540 -33.45 -5.90 31.88
C THR A 540 -34.01 -4.60 31.30
N GLY A 541 -34.24 -4.53 29.99
CA GLY A 541 -34.75 -3.33 29.31
C GLY A 541 -36.25 -3.04 29.49
N ASP A 542 -37.05 -3.98 29.99
CA ASP A 542 -38.53 -3.88 30.05
C ASP A 542 -39.08 -3.68 31.48
N SER A 543 -38.20 -3.65 32.50
CA SER A 543 -38.62 -3.72 33.92
C SER A 543 -38.91 -2.37 34.60
N THR A 544 -38.96 -1.25 33.86
CA THR A 544 -39.21 0.08 34.46
C THR A 544 -40.66 0.57 34.43
N ASN A 545 -41.66 -0.32 34.28
CA ASN A 545 -43.06 0.10 34.12
C ASN A 545 -44.09 -0.65 34.98
N GLU A 546 -43.76 -0.97 36.24
CA GLU A 546 -44.77 -1.32 37.25
C GLU A 546 -44.86 -0.22 38.32
N GLU A 547 -45.90 0.60 38.21
CA GLU A 547 -46.32 1.57 39.22
C GLU A 547 -46.63 0.86 40.56
N ALA A 548 -45.93 1.24 41.62
CA ALA A 548 -46.20 0.81 42.98
C ALA A 548 -47.48 1.49 43.53
N PRO A 549 -48.29 0.81 44.38
CA PRO A 549 -49.56 1.33 44.84
C PRO A 549 -49.37 2.46 45.87
N GLU A 550 -50.16 3.52 45.71
CA GLU A 550 -50.26 4.66 46.64
C GLU A 550 -50.52 4.19 48.08
N LYS A 551 -49.65 4.60 49.01
CA LYS A 551 -49.92 4.53 50.45
C LYS A 551 -50.64 5.78 50.90
N GLU A 552 -51.88 5.59 51.36
CA GLU A 552 -52.69 6.55 52.10
C GLU A 552 -51.94 7.13 53.32
N ASN A 553 -51.90 8.46 53.40
CA ASN A 553 -51.50 9.19 54.60
C ASN A 553 -52.69 9.25 55.58
N GLY A 554 -52.71 8.37 56.57
CA GLY A 554 -53.54 8.49 57.76
C GLY A 554 -52.81 9.25 58.87
N LEU A 555 -53.12 10.55 59.03
CA LEU A 555 -52.84 11.32 60.24
C LEU A 555 -54.09 11.27 61.13
N ALA A 556 -53.94 10.76 62.36
CA ALA A 556 -54.82 11.11 63.47
C ALA A 556 -53.99 11.18 64.76
N GLY A 557 -54.28 12.20 65.56
CA GLY A 557 -53.86 12.26 66.97
C GLY A 557 -54.67 11.34 67.87
#